data_AF-A0A388PGD8-F1
#
_entry.id   AF-A0A388PGD8-F1
#
_cell.length_a   1.000
_cell.length_b   1.000
_cell.length_c   1.000
_cell.angle_alpha   90.00
_cell.angle_beta   90.00
_cell.angle_gamma   90.00
#
_symmetry.space_group_name_H-M   'P 1'
#
loop_
_entity.id
_entity.type
_entity.pdbx_description
1 polymer ?
#
loop_
_entity_poly.entity_id
_entity_poly.type
_entity_poly.pdbx_seq_one_letter_code
_entity_poly.pdbx_strand_id
1 'polypeptide(L)' 'MDKLTSEFMTFVLSKQGQEIVIKDGYFPLPADAAAEGRASLKFYSAE' A
#
# COMPACT_ATOMS: atom_id res chain seq x y z
N MET A 1 -4.08 13.83 -3.91
CA MET A 1 -4.79 12.56 -4.27
C MET A 1 -6.16 12.52 -3.60
N ASP A 2 -7.22 12.01 -4.23
CA ASP A 2 -8.54 11.95 -3.57
C ASP A 2 -8.60 10.87 -2.46
N LYS A 3 -9.60 11.01 -1.58
CA LYS A 3 -9.75 10.17 -0.38
C LYS A 3 -9.94 8.70 -0.70
N LEU A 4 -10.66 8.37 -1.78
CA LEU A 4 -10.92 6.97 -2.12
C LEU A 4 -9.62 6.30 -2.59
N THR A 5 -8.87 6.97 -3.47
CA THR A 5 -7.58 6.44 -3.93
C THR A 5 -6.59 6.31 -2.78
N SER A 6 -6.54 7.26 -1.84
CA SER A 6 -5.60 7.17 -0.70
C SER A 6 -5.94 6.04 0.27
N GLU A 7 -7.21 5.81 0.57
CA GLU A 7 -7.68 4.69 1.40
C GLU A 7 -7.42 3.35 0.71
N PHE A 8 -7.63 3.26 -0.60
CA PHE A 8 -7.32 2.07 -1.39
C PHE A 8 -5.82 1.76 -1.39
N MET A 9 -4.95 2.75 -1.66
CA MET A 9 -3.50 2.54 -1.64
C MET A 9 -2.99 2.17 -0.24
N THR A 10 -3.60 2.72 0.81
CA THR A 10 -3.32 2.31 2.20
C THR A 10 -3.65 0.83 2.42
N PHE A 11 -4.78 0.36 1.89
CA PHE A 11 -5.15 -1.05 1.94
C PHE A 11 -4.20 -1.94 1.13
N VAL A 12 -3.85 -1.56 -0.10
CA VAL A 12 -2.91 -2.32 -0.96
C VAL A 12 -1.56 -2.52 -0.26
N LEU A 13 -1.03 -1.49 0.39
CA LEU A 13 0.25 -1.55 1.11
C LEU A 13 0.13 -2.14 2.52
N SER A 14 -1.06 -2.56 2.96
CA SER A 14 -1.28 -3.19 4.27
C SER A 14 -0.88 -4.66 4.28
N LYS A 15 -0.73 -5.26 5.47
CA LYS A 15 -0.51 -6.70 5.59
C LYS A 15 -1.60 -7.51 4.88
N GLN A 16 -2.86 -7.11 5.06
CA GLN A 16 -4.01 -7.76 4.44
C GLN A 16 -3.96 -7.66 2.91
N GLY A 17 -3.57 -6.50 2.36
CA GLY A 17 -3.38 -6.34 0.91
C GLY A 17 -2.28 -7.26 0.38
N GLN A 18 -1.15 -7.34 1.10
CA GLN A 18 -0.03 -8.22 0.71
C GLN A 18 -0.36 -9.73 0.85
N GLU A 19 -1.22 -10.12 1.79
CA GLU A 19 -1.72 -11.51 1.88
C GLU A 19 -2.56 -11.91 0.66
N ILE A 20 -3.30 -10.97 0.07
CA ILE A 20 -4.03 -11.21 -1.18
C ILE A 20 -3.07 -11.42 -2.35
N VAL A 21 -1.97 -10.65 -2.41
CA VAL A 21 -0.92 -10.82 -3.44
C VAL A 21 -0.36 -12.24 -3.41
N ILE A 22 -0.07 -12.76 -2.21
CA ILE A 22 0.39 -14.15 -2.03
C ILE A 22 -0.68 -15.14 -2.50
N LYS A 23 -1.94 -14.94 -2.09
CA LYS A 23 -3.06 -15.81 -2.47
C LYS A 23 -3.26 -15.88 -3.98
N ASP A 24 -3.01 -14.78 -4.68
CA ASP A 24 -3.14 -14.68 -6.15
C ASP A 24 -1.89 -15.17 -6.90
N GLY A 25 -0.90 -15.70 -6.19
CA GLY A 25 0.28 -16.34 -6.76
C GLY A 25 1.44 -15.39 -7.07
N TYR A 26 1.44 -14.18 -6.53
CA TYR A 26 2.50 -13.19 -6.70
C TYR A 26 3.38 -13.07 -5.45
N PHE A 27 4.56 -12.47 -5.62
CA PHE A 27 5.43 -12.14 -4.50
C PHE A 27 4.94 -10.86 -3.80
N PRO A 28 4.75 -10.89 -2.46
CA PRO A 28 4.43 -9.70 -1.72
C PRO A 28 5.64 -8.75 -1.68
N LEU A 29 5.35 -7.48 -1.45
CA LEU A 29 6.39 -6.52 -1.15
C LEU A 29 7.07 -6.86 0.19
N PRO A 30 8.39 -6.66 0.27
CA PRO A 30 9.09 -6.59 1.55
C PRO A 30 8.43 -5.56 2.49
N ALA A 31 8.47 -5.84 3.79
CA ALA A 31 7.77 -5.02 4.79
C ALA A 31 8.28 -3.57 4.85
N ASP A 32 9.57 -3.37 4.63
CA ASP A 32 10.24 -2.07 4.52
C ASP A 32 9.78 -1.30 3.26
N ALA A 33 9.72 -1.95 2.10
CA ALA A 33 9.21 -1.35 0.86
C ALA A 33 7.74 -0.95 0.99
N ALA A 34 6.90 -1.79 1.61
CA ALA A 34 5.50 -1.46 1.87
C ALA A 34 5.37 -0.27 2.85
N ALA A 35 6.25 -0.17 3.85
CA ALA A 35 6.28 0.95 4.79
C ALA A 35 6.73 2.26 4.11
N GLU A 36 7.74 2.20 3.25
CA GLU A 36 8.20 3.33 2.44
C GLU A 36 7.10 3.85 1.51
N GLY A 37 6.37 2.94 0.86
CA GLY A 37 5.20 3.29 0.06
C GLY A 37 4.13 4.03 0.89
N ARG A 38 3.83 3.55 2.10
CA ARG A 38 2.86 4.22 2.99
C ARG A 38 3.34 5.58 3.47
N ALA A 39 4.64 5.75 3.69
CA ALA A 39 5.21 7.05 4.02
C ALA A 39 5.05 8.02 2.83
N SER A 40 5.33 7.55 1.62
CA SER A 40 5.20 8.32 0.38
C SER A 40 3.78 8.82 0.13
N LEU A 41 2.75 8.01 0.42
CA LEU A 41 1.33 8.42 0.26
C LEU A 41 0.97 9.68 1.06
N LYS A 42 1.63 9.90 2.22
CA LYS A 42 1.38 11.09 3.05
C LYS A 42 1.91 12.37 2.42
N PHE A 43 3.00 12.29 1.66
CA PHE A 43 3.55 13.43 0.93
C PHE A 43 2.59 13.87 -0.20
N TYR A 44 2.07 12.94 -0.98
CA TYR A 44 1.14 13.22 -2.09
C TYR A 44 -0.31 13.54 -1.68
N SER A 45 -0.62 13.43 -0.38
CA SER A 45 -1.92 13.81 0.18
C SER A 45 -1.87 15.15 0.92
N ALA A 46 -0.67 15.70 1.11
CA ALA A 46 -0.43 17.01 1.74
C ALA A 46 -0.25 18.15 0.70
N GLU A 47 -0.16 17.80 -0.58
CA GLU A 47 -0.33 18.69 -1.75
C GLU A 47 -1.71 18.50 -2.38
#